data_AF-A0A356SYF2-F1
#
_entry.id   AF-A0A356SYF2-F1
#
_cell.length_a   1.000
_cell.length_b   1.000
_cell.length_c   1.000
_cell.angle_alpha   90.00
_cell.angle_beta   90.00
_cell.angle_gamma   90.00
#
_symmetry.space_group_name_H-M   'P 1'
#
loop_
_entity.id
_entity.type
_entity.pdbx_description
1 polymer ?
#
loop_
_entity_poly.entity_id
_entity_poly.type
_entity_poly.pdbx_seq_one_letter_code
_entity_poly.pdbx_strand_id
1 'polypeptide(L)'
;LTRLGYARPSIVVGALNPHAGEDGLFGTEDRDVIAAAVAAARSETDARVSGPTGAETAFRRASAGEVDGVVAMFHDQATIASKLLDWGEAVNVTWGLPFVRTSVDHGVAYDAVGRADPAGMEAALRMALALTEGER
;
A
#
# COMPACT_ATOMS: atom_id res chain seq x y z
N LEU A 1 -0.73 3.47 9.47
CA LEU A 1 0.70 3.25 9.84
C LEU A 1 1.01 3.69 11.27
N THR A 2 0.56 4.86 11.74
CA THR A 2 0.74 5.26 13.16
C THR A 2 0.16 4.27 14.16
N ARG A 3 -1.04 3.72 13.90
CA ARG A 3 -1.62 2.60 14.67
C ARG A 3 -0.76 1.32 14.68
N LEU A 4 0.18 1.19 13.76
CA LEU A 4 1.13 0.08 13.68
C LEU A 4 2.50 0.46 14.28
N GLY A 5 2.60 1.57 15.01
CA GLY A 5 3.82 2.01 15.69
C GLY A 5 4.75 2.91 14.87
N TYR A 6 4.43 3.21 13.61
CA TYR A 6 5.23 4.12 12.79
C TYR A 6 4.94 5.57 13.18
N ALA A 7 5.77 6.15 14.05
CA ALA A 7 5.57 7.51 14.56
C ALA A 7 5.62 8.58 13.45
N ARG A 8 6.51 8.42 12.46
CA ARG A 8 6.62 9.30 11.28
C ARG A 8 6.87 8.46 10.02
N PRO A 9 5.84 7.84 9.45
CA PRO A 9 6.01 6.89 8.36
C PRO A 9 6.54 7.57 7.11
N SER A 10 7.41 6.89 6.38
CA SER A 10 7.88 7.27 5.05
C SER A 10 7.03 6.61 3.99
N ILE A 11 6.36 7.41 3.17
CA ILE A 11 5.42 6.96 2.14
C ILE A 11 5.87 7.47 0.77
N VAL A 12 5.92 6.59 -0.22
CA VAL A 12 6.13 6.96 -1.62
C VAL A 12 4.80 6.90 -2.36
N VAL A 13 4.45 7.98 -3.04
CA VAL A 13 3.34 8.05 -3.97
C VAL A 13 3.84 7.66 -5.35
N GLY A 14 3.27 6.59 -5.89
CA GLY A 14 3.54 6.11 -7.24
C GLY A 14 3.06 7.09 -8.29
N ALA A 15 3.67 7.02 -9.46
CA ALA A 15 3.20 7.69 -10.66
C ALA A 15 2.02 6.92 -11.28
N LEU A 16 1.17 7.65 -12.01
CA LEU A 16 0.13 7.09 -12.86
C LEU A 16 0.74 6.60 -14.17
N ASN A 17 1.54 7.45 -14.82
CA ASN A 17 2.12 7.12 -16.12
C ASN A 17 3.47 6.41 -15.95
N PRO A 18 3.88 5.60 -16.95
CA PRO A 18 5.24 5.06 -17.02
C PRO A 18 6.26 6.18 -16.86
N HIS A 19 7.33 5.91 -16.11
CA HIS A 19 8.42 6.88 -15.88
C HIS A 19 7.94 8.24 -15.35
N ALA A 20 6.81 8.29 -14.63
CA ALA A 20 6.20 9.54 -14.14
C ALA A 20 5.90 10.56 -15.24
N GLY A 21 5.49 10.06 -16.40
CA GLY A 21 5.10 10.87 -17.55
C GLY A 21 6.25 11.16 -18.52
N GLU A 22 7.49 10.81 -18.19
CA GLU A 22 8.69 11.02 -19.03
C GLU A 22 8.73 12.44 -19.61
N ASP A 23 8.79 13.44 -18.73
CA ASP A 23 8.72 14.88 -19.07
C ASP A 23 7.51 15.28 -19.94
N GLY A 24 6.41 14.54 -19.82
CA GLY A 24 5.16 14.78 -20.54
C GLY A 24 4.99 13.95 -21.81
N LEU A 25 5.99 13.14 -22.19
CA LEU A 25 5.90 12.25 -23.35
C LEU A 25 4.86 11.14 -23.17
N PHE A 26 4.60 10.72 -21.93
CA PHE A 26 3.66 9.65 -21.59
C PHE A 26 2.45 10.13 -20.78
N GLY A 27 2.11 11.42 -20.86
CA GLY A 27 1.03 12.03 -20.08
C GLY A 27 1.55 13.04 -19.06
N THR A 28 0.65 13.86 -18.52
CA THR A 28 1.02 14.98 -17.64
C THR A 28 0.36 14.95 -16.27
N GLU A 29 -0.49 13.95 -16.00
CA GLU A 29 -1.24 13.79 -14.75
C GLU A 29 -0.31 13.72 -13.53
N ASP A 30 0.87 13.11 -13.68
CA ASP A 30 1.89 13.04 -12.63
C ASP A 30 2.37 14.43 -12.19
N ARG A 31 2.65 15.30 -13.17
CA ARG A 31 3.10 16.67 -12.94
C ARG A 31 1.95 17.56 -12.49
N ASP A 32 0.81 17.47 -13.17
CA ASP A 32 -0.28 18.45 -13.06
C ASP A 32 -1.21 18.15 -11.88
N VAL A 33 -1.32 16.88 -11.46
CA VAL A 33 -2.25 16.44 -10.40
C VAL A 33 -1.51 15.80 -9.23
N ILE A 34 -0.71 14.77 -9.48
CA ILE A 34 -0.12 13.97 -8.39
C ILE A 34 0.94 14.76 -7.63
N ALA A 35 1.82 15.50 -8.33
CA ALA A 35 2.82 16.34 -7.67
C ALA A 35 2.19 17.40 -6.76
N ALA A 36 1.08 18.01 -7.18
CA ALA A 36 0.33 18.95 -6.36
C ALA A 36 -0.27 18.27 -5.11
N ALA A 37 -0.86 17.08 -5.26
CA ALA A 37 -1.39 16.30 -4.14
C ALA A 37 -0.29 15.87 -3.15
N VAL A 38 0.89 15.48 -3.63
CA VAL A 38 2.06 15.16 -2.79
C VAL A 38 2.53 16.39 -2.01
N ALA A 39 2.57 17.57 -2.65
CA ALA A 39 2.93 18.81 -1.99
C ALA A 39 1.93 19.20 -0.89
N ALA A 40 0.63 19.07 -1.16
CA ALA A 40 -0.42 19.29 -0.17
C ALA A 40 -0.28 18.32 1.01
N ALA A 41 -0.13 17.02 0.73
CA ALA A 41 0.06 16.00 1.77
C ALA A 41 1.26 16.32 2.69
N ARG A 42 2.39 16.75 2.13
CA ARG A 42 3.56 17.16 2.94
C ARG A 42 3.28 18.29 3.92
N SER A 43 2.31 19.15 3.63
CA SER A 43 1.91 20.25 4.52
C SER A 43 0.84 19.85 5.53
N GLU A 44 0.08 18.79 5.26
CA GLU A 44 -1.09 18.37 6.05
C GLU A 44 -0.77 17.21 7.01
N THR A 45 0.35 16.51 6.86
CA THR A 45 0.72 15.37 7.69
C THR A 45 2.18 15.40 8.17
N ASP A 46 2.44 14.78 9.32
CA ASP A 46 3.78 14.55 9.86
C ASP A 46 4.53 13.39 9.17
N ALA A 47 3.89 12.69 8.24
CA ALA A 47 4.51 11.63 7.45
C ALA A 47 5.55 12.19 6.45
N ARG A 48 6.59 11.41 6.16
CA ARG A 48 7.55 11.74 5.10
C ARG A 48 6.99 11.28 3.75
N VAL A 49 6.32 12.17 3.04
CA VAL A 49 5.71 11.86 1.74
C VAL A 49 6.67 12.23 0.60
N SER A 50 6.86 11.33 -0.37
CA SER A 50 7.64 11.57 -1.59
C SER A 50 6.91 11.06 -2.83
N GLY A 51 7.25 11.58 -4.00
CA GLY A 51 6.59 11.25 -5.27
C GLY A 51 6.29 12.49 -6.13
N PRO A 52 5.68 12.31 -7.31
CA PRO A 52 5.39 11.03 -7.96
C PRO A 52 6.68 10.25 -8.27
N THR A 53 6.66 8.94 -8.13
CA THR A 53 7.81 8.05 -8.43
C THR A 53 7.32 6.93 -9.32
N GLY A 54 8.08 6.60 -10.38
CA GLY A 54 7.76 5.45 -11.25
C GLY A 54 7.40 4.21 -10.43
N ALA A 55 6.33 3.52 -10.83
CA ALA A 55 5.72 2.42 -10.09
C ALA A 55 6.75 1.38 -9.62
N GLU A 56 7.55 0.90 -10.57
CA GLU A 56 8.56 -0.13 -10.35
C GLU A 56 9.65 0.34 -9.38
N THR A 57 9.97 1.62 -9.40
CA THR A 57 10.95 2.22 -8.49
C THR A 57 10.36 2.37 -7.09
N ALA A 58 9.10 2.80 -6.96
CA ALA A 58 8.40 2.89 -5.67
C ALA A 58 8.33 1.53 -4.95
N PHE A 59 7.91 0.48 -5.66
CA PHE A 59 7.81 -0.86 -5.08
C PHE A 59 9.17 -1.51 -4.81
N ARG A 60 10.20 -1.25 -5.61
CA ARG A 60 11.58 -1.68 -5.30
C ARG A 60 12.10 -1.08 -4.00
N ARG A 61 11.88 0.23 -3.79
CA ARG A 61 12.27 0.92 -2.55
C ARG A 61 11.55 0.36 -1.33
N ALA A 62 10.25 0.08 -1.45
CA ALA A 62 9.47 -0.56 -0.39
C ALA A 62 9.97 -1.99 -0.10
N SER A 63 10.21 -2.79 -1.13
CA SER A 63 10.78 -4.14 -0.98
C SER A 63 12.18 -4.15 -0.36
N ALA A 64 12.95 -3.07 -0.55
CA ALA A 64 14.26 -2.88 0.07
C ALA A 64 14.19 -2.32 1.51
N GLY A 65 12.99 -2.03 2.02
CA GLY A 65 12.78 -1.45 3.35
C GLY A 65 13.17 0.03 3.47
N GLU A 66 13.33 0.74 2.35
CA GLU A 66 13.68 2.16 2.36
C GLU A 66 12.50 3.07 2.75
N VAL A 67 11.27 2.56 2.58
CA VAL A 67 10.02 3.28 2.85
C VAL A 67 9.01 2.33 3.48
N ASP A 68 8.13 2.87 4.32
CA ASP A 68 7.16 2.09 5.10
C ASP A 68 5.89 1.75 4.30
N GLY A 69 5.66 2.44 3.17
CA GLY A 69 4.49 2.16 2.33
C GLY A 69 4.53 2.85 0.97
N VAL A 70 3.70 2.33 0.06
CA VAL A 70 3.50 2.87 -1.29
C VAL A 70 2.02 3.18 -1.49
N VAL A 71 1.72 4.36 -2.04
CA VAL A 71 0.40 4.68 -2.59
C VAL A 71 0.47 4.43 -4.10
N ALA A 72 -0.12 3.34 -4.55
CA ALA A 72 -0.31 3.08 -5.98
C ALA A 72 -1.51 3.87 -6.52
N MET A 73 -1.48 4.19 -7.82
CA MET A 73 -2.55 4.93 -8.49
C MET A 73 -3.72 4.03 -8.88
N PHE A 74 -3.47 2.75 -9.16
CA PHE A 74 -4.52 1.80 -9.51
C PHE A 74 -4.19 0.37 -9.04
N HIS A 75 -5.21 -0.49 -9.10
CA HIS A 75 -5.23 -1.81 -8.47
C HIS A 75 -4.06 -2.71 -8.90
N ASP A 76 -3.87 -2.91 -10.20
CA ASP A 76 -2.88 -3.87 -10.68
C ASP A 76 -1.43 -3.41 -10.45
N GLN A 77 -1.21 -2.09 -10.37
CA GLN A 77 0.09 -1.52 -9.99
C GLN A 77 0.51 -1.98 -8.58
N ALA A 78 -0.43 -2.11 -7.65
CA ALA A 78 -0.16 -2.59 -6.30
C ALA A 78 -0.24 -4.11 -6.17
N THR A 79 -1.30 -4.72 -6.68
CA THR A 79 -1.59 -6.13 -6.37
C THR A 79 -0.63 -7.10 -7.06
N ILE A 80 -0.14 -6.77 -8.26
CA ILE A 80 0.92 -7.58 -8.89
C ILE A 80 2.19 -7.54 -8.04
N ALA A 81 2.63 -6.34 -7.64
CA ALA A 81 3.83 -6.19 -6.81
C ALA A 81 3.68 -6.89 -5.45
N SER A 82 2.56 -6.68 -4.76
CA SER A 82 2.29 -7.29 -3.46
C SER A 82 2.31 -8.82 -3.54
N LYS A 83 1.69 -9.42 -4.56
CA LYS A 83 1.64 -10.89 -4.71
C LYS A 83 2.96 -11.53 -5.13
N LEU A 84 3.86 -10.76 -5.72
CA LEU A 84 5.23 -11.24 -6.01
C LEU A 84 6.12 -11.21 -4.76
N LEU A 85 5.85 -10.29 -3.84
CA LEU A 85 6.61 -10.14 -2.59
C LEU A 85 6.07 -11.01 -1.46
N ASP A 86 4.77 -11.31 -1.48
CA ASP A 86 4.07 -11.99 -0.41
C ASP A 86 3.46 -13.33 -0.86
N TRP A 87 3.83 -14.39 -0.16
CA TRP A 87 3.45 -15.77 -0.47
C TRP A 87 2.22 -16.24 0.30
N GLY A 88 1.19 -15.38 0.40
CA GLY A 88 -0.11 -15.72 0.96
C GLY A 88 -0.42 -15.15 2.33
N GLU A 89 0.45 -14.30 2.89
CA GLU A 89 0.22 -13.62 4.17
C GLU A 89 -0.32 -12.19 4.01
N ALA A 90 -0.61 -11.78 2.76
CA ALA A 90 -1.08 -10.43 2.46
C ALA A 90 -2.44 -10.17 3.11
N VAL A 91 -2.56 -9.01 3.76
CA VAL A 91 -3.78 -8.60 4.46
C VAL A 91 -4.35 -7.34 3.82
N ASN A 92 -5.62 -7.41 3.44
CA ASN A 92 -6.37 -6.23 3.06
C ASN A 92 -6.86 -5.50 4.31
N VAL A 93 -6.43 -4.25 4.50
CA VAL A 93 -6.86 -3.38 5.59
C VAL A 93 -7.68 -2.22 5.01
N THR A 94 -8.85 -1.96 5.59
CA THR A 94 -9.68 -0.80 5.19
C THR A 94 -9.48 0.35 6.16
N TRP A 95 -8.83 1.41 5.69
CA TRP A 95 -8.62 2.65 6.43
C TRP A 95 -9.84 3.58 6.33
N GLY A 96 -10.04 4.43 7.33
CA GLY A 96 -11.09 5.46 7.35
C GLY A 96 -12.43 5.04 7.94
N LEU A 97 -12.61 3.77 8.29
CA LEU A 97 -13.80 3.29 9.01
C LEU A 97 -13.74 3.63 10.51
N PRO A 98 -14.88 3.71 11.21
CA PRO A 98 -14.93 3.94 12.66
C PRO A 98 -14.58 2.68 13.48
N PHE A 99 -14.15 1.60 12.85
CA PHE A 99 -13.72 0.35 13.47
C PHE A 99 -12.62 -0.33 12.63
N VAL A 100 -11.87 -1.25 13.24
CA VAL A 100 -10.84 -2.03 12.55
C VAL A 100 -11.49 -3.06 11.62
N ARG A 101 -11.13 -3.03 10.34
CA ARG A 101 -11.53 -4.05 9.36
C ARG A 101 -10.30 -4.57 8.60
N THR A 102 -10.05 -5.86 8.76
CA THR A 102 -9.09 -6.62 7.97
C THR A 102 -9.82 -7.70 7.17
N SER A 103 -9.16 -8.21 6.12
CA SER A 103 -9.67 -9.29 5.28
C SER A 103 -8.49 -10.03 4.65
N VAL A 104 -8.74 -11.29 4.28
CA VAL A 104 -7.83 -12.06 3.43
C VAL A 104 -7.64 -11.38 2.07
N ASP A 105 -6.48 -11.62 1.43
CA ASP A 105 -6.15 -11.15 0.08
C ASP A 105 -6.45 -12.17 -1.04
N HIS A 106 -6.94 -13.36 -0.67
CA HIS A 106 -7.34 -14.39 -1.63
C HIS A 106 -8.83 -14.37 -1.94
N GLY A 107 -9.19 -14.99 -3.06
CA GLY A 107 -10.58 -15.22 -3.46
C GLY A 107 -11.21 -16.41 -2.72
N VAL A 108 -12.39 -16.84 -3.20
CA VAL A 108 -13.19 -17.88 -2.55
C VAL A 108 -12.56 -19.29 -2.65
N ALA A 109 -11.73 -19.55 -3.66
CA ALA A 109 -11.05 -20.83 -3.88
C ALA A 109 -11.97 -22.06 -3.79
N TYR A 110 -13.06 -22.09 -4.58
CA TYR A 110 -14.07 -23.15 -4.57
C TYR A 110 -13.50 -24.56 -4.77
N ASP A 111 -12.41 -24.67 -5.51
CA ASP A 111 -11.71 -25.92 -5.74
C ASP A 111 -11.04 -26.45 -4.47
N ALA A 112 -10.65 -25.58 -3.53
CA ALA A 112 -9.92 -25.92 -2.31
C ALA A 112 -10.81 -26.19 -1.08
N VAL A 113 -12.12 -26.34 -1.23
CA VAL A 113 -13.02 -26.65 -0.11
C VAL A 113 -12.57 -27.92 0.62
N GLY A 114 -12.40 -27.82 1.94
CA GLY A 114 -11.91 -28.90 2.80
C GLY A 114 -10.39 -29.10 2.80
N ARG A 115 -9.63 -28.33 2.01
CA ARG A 115 -8.17 -28.38 1.93
C ARG A 115 -7.48 -27.01 1.86
N ALA A 116 -8.23 -25.93 2.06
CA ALA A 116 -7.71 -24.57 1.99
C ALA A 116 -6.70 -24.30 3.12
N ASP A 117 -5.68 -23.52 2.80
CA ASP A 117 -4.68 -23.05 3.77
C ASP A 117 -5.26 -21.90 4.61
N PRO A 118 -5.28 -22.01 5.96
CA PRO A 118 -5.78 -20.95 6.83
C PRO A 118 -4.82 -19.75 6.99
N ALA A 119 -3.57 -19.81 6.52
CA ALA A 119 -2.53 -18.81 6.79
C ALA A 119 -2.96 -17.36 6.52
N GLY A 120 -3.63 -17.10 5.39
CA GLY A 120 -4.12 -15.76 5.05
C GLY A 120 -5.16 -15.24 6.05
N MET A 121 -6.05 -16.11 6.56
CA MET A 121 -7.02 -15.73 7.60
C MET A 121 -6.32 -15.46 8.94
N GLU A 122 -5.35 -16.29 9.32
CA GLU A 122 -4.56 -16.05 10.52
C GLU A 122 -3.80 -14.72 10.47
N ALA A 123 -3.20 -14.40 9.32
CA ALA A 123 -2.53 -13.11 9.09
C ALA A 123 -3.51 -11.94 9.25
N ALA A 124 -4.72 -12.05 8.66
CA ALA A 124 -5.75 -11.02 8.78
C ALA A 124 -6.20 -10.78 10.23
N LEU A 125 -6.32 -11.85 11.02
CA LEU A 125 -6.64 -11.78 12.46
C LEU A 125 -5.51 -11.15 13.28
N ARG A 126 -4.26 -11.56 13.04
CA ARG A 126 -3.08 -10.98 13.70
C ARG A 126 -2.94 -9.48 13.41
N MET A 127 -3.17 -9.07 12.17
CA MET A 127 -3.18 -7.65 11.79
C MET A 127 -4.28 -6.87 12.50
N ALA A 128 -5.49 -7.45 12.64
CA ALA A 128 -6.57 -6.80 13.40
C ALA A 128 -6.19 -6.60 14.88
N LEU A 129 -5.55 -7.60 15.50
CA LEU A 129 -5.02 -7.48 16.86
C LEU A 129 -3.96 -6.36 16.93
N ALA A 130 -2.96 -6.36 16.04
CA ALA A 130 -1.92 -5.33 16.02
C ALA A 130 -2.51 -3.91 15.90
N LEU A 131 -3.53 -3.72 15.06
CA LEU A 131 -4.20 -2.43 14.85
C LEU A 131 -5.03 -1.96 16.04
N THR A 132 -5.50 -2.88 16.90
CA THR A 132 -6.26 -2.55 18.11
C THR A 132 -5.36 -2.36 19.33
N GLU A 133 -4.24 -3.06 19.41
CA GLU A 133 -3.28 -2.92 20.51
C GLU A 133 -2.54 -1.57 20.48
N GLY A 134 -2.29 -1.02 19.29
CA GLY A 134 -1.75 0.32 19.11
C GLY A 134 -2.72 1.47 19.46
N GLU A 135 -3.96 1.17 19.85
CA GLU A 135 -4.91 2.15 20.39
C GLU A 135 -4.84 2.28 21.93
N ARG A 136 -4.01 1.49 22.62
CA ARG A 136 -3.79 1.57 24.08
C ARG A 136 -2.65 2.48 24.49
#